data_AF-A0A504JS97-F1
#
_entry.id   AF-A0A504JS97-F1
#
_cell.length_a   1.000
_cell.length_b   1.000
_cell.length_c   1.000
_cell.angle_alpha   90.00
_cell.angle_beta   90.00
_cell.angle_gamma   90.00
#
_symmetry.space_group_name_H-M   'P 1'
#
loop_
_entity.id
_entity.type
_entity.pdbx_description
1 polymer ?
#
loop_
_entity_poly.entity_id
_entity_poly.type
_entity_poly.pdbx_seq_one_letter_code
_entity_poly.pdbx_strand_id
1 'polypeptide(L)'
;ALVAGGQFDTGKDLRHYPTEKLEGKRLAVIGYGNIGREFARLGQAFGMRVAIHARPRHRKWIELEGFDYAATMVDAARGADALSVHLGLGAFDAGQQRYANAGLISDGVLCALNPGAVLINYDRGELVDVAALERALESGRVSHAAIDADLFTDGAALSGPMLPYLKLVERYGQRLELLPHAAADTDHPSRVAGAKQAIDQIYAAVTEHRVYNLKGSLPPGFVDMGAKVPPGIGGINPQHLAALADDQNAAADLAQSSAVVAAFWERVLAAPEQERPALIASGGETFAEAANRLSTHLRRHHLSGPFSQGST
;
A
#
# COMPACT_ATOMS: atom_id res chain seq x y z
N ALA A 1 -26.22 -12.27 -12.55
CA ALA A 1 -27.28 -13.08 -13.20
C ALA A 1 -28.67 -12.41 -13.11
N LEU A 2 -29.15 -12.00 -11.94
CA LEU A 2 -30.50 -11.41 -11.79
C LEU A 2 -30.75 -10.14 -12.63
N VAL A 3 -29.84 -9.16 -12.54
CA VAL A 3 -29.96 -7.89 -13.29
C VAL A 3 -29.94 -8.13 -14.80
N ALA A 4 -28.92 -8.84 -15.30
CA ALA A 4 -28.78 -9.15 -16.72
C ALA A 4 -29.94 -10.01 -17.27
N GLY A 5 -30.57 -10.82 -16.43
CA GLY A 5 -31.74 -11.63 -16.79
C GLY A 5 -33.08 -10.90 -16.71
N GLY A 6 -33.11 -9.60 -16.35
CA GLY A 6 -34.35 -8.84 -16.17
C GLY A 6 -35.19 -9.28 -14.97
N GLN A 7 -34.57 -9.97 -14.00
CA GLN A 7 -35.21 -10.56 -12.82
C GLN A 7 -34.88 -9.80 -11.53
N PHE A 8 -34.29 -8.61 -11.64
CA PHE A 8 -33.96 -7.75 -10.50
C PHE A 8 -34.90 -6.55 -10.44
N ASP A 9 -35.62 -6.41 -9.34
CA ASP A 9 -36.47 -5.27 -9.03
C ASP A 9 -35.82 -4.43 -7.93
N THR A 10 -35.29 -3.25 -8.28
CA THR A 10 -34.62 -2.35 -7.32
C THR A 10 -35.48 -2.03 -6.09
N GLY A 11 -36.80 -1.93 -6.23
CA GLY A 11 -37.69 -1.61 -5.11
C GLY A 11 -37.85 -2.76 -4.11
N LYS A 12 -37.61 -4.00 -4.53
CA LYS A 12 -37.81 -5.21 -3.69
C LYS A 12 -36.51 -5.89 -3.32
N ASP A 13 -35.56 -5.93 -4.24
CA ASP A 13 -34.41 -6.81 -4.18
C ASP A 13 -33.14 -6.10 -3.70
N LEU A 14 -33.11 -4.76 -3.69
CA LEU A 14 -31.93 -3.99 -3.25
C LEU A 14 -31.53 -4.32 -1.80
N ARG A 15 -32.49 -4.69 -0.95
CA ARG A 15 -32.26 -5.15 0.42
C ARG A 15 -31.33 -6.37 0.53
N HIS A 16 -31.18 -7.14 -0.55
CA HIS A 16 -30.29 -8.31 -0.62
C HIS A 16 -28.86 -7.96 -1.04
N TYR A 17 -28.60 -6.69 -1.35
CA TYR A 17 -27.30 -6.16 -1.78
C TYR A 17 -26.89 -4.97 -0.90
N PRO A 18 -26.69 -5.16 0.41
CA PRO A 18 -26.26 -4.09 1.29
C PRO A 18 -24.87 -3.59 0.86
N THR A 19 -24.75 -2.28 0.69
CA THR A 19 -23.46 -1.61 0.41
C THR A 19 -23.02 -0.80 1.62
N GLU A 20 -21.73 -0.71 1.85
CA GLU A 20 -21.16 0.10 2.92
C GLU A 20 -20.32 1.25 2.38
N LYS A 21 -20.33 2.38 3.11
CA LYS A 21 -19.42 3.49 2.85
C LYS A 21 -18.04 3.16 3.43
N LEU A 22 -16.98 3.53 2.70
CA LEU A 22 -15.61 3.45 3.20
C LEU A 22 -15.28 4.61 4.16
N GLU A 23 -15.89 5.77 3.95
CA GLU A 23 -15.66 6.95 4.79
C GLU A 23 -15.91 6.64 6.29
N GLY A 24 -14.96 6.99 7.13
CA GLY A 24 -15.00 6.76 8.58
C GLY A 24 -14.65 5.33 9.03
N LYS A 25 -14.57 4.37 8.11
CA LYS A 25 -14.12 3.00 8.40
C LYS A 25 -12.64 2.95 8.73
N ARG A 26 -12.21 1.90 9.41
CA ARG A 26 -10.81 1.69 9.80
C ARG A 26 -10.16 0.63 8.92
N LEU A 27 -9.02 0.98 8.32
CA LEU A 27 -8.21 0.10 7.48
C LEU A 27 -6.93 -0.29 8.23
N ALA A 28 -6.69 -1.60 8.39
CA ALA A 28 -5.42 -2.13 8.84
C ALA A 28 -4.53 -2.44 7.63
N VAL A 29 -3.30 -1.92 7.64
CA VAL A 29 -2.29 -2.20 6.61
C VAL A 29 -1.09 -2.86 7.28
N ILE A 30 -0.75 -4.07 6.85
CA ILE A 30 0.38 -4.82 7.38
C ILE A 30 1.52 -4.72 6.36
N GLY A 31 2.46 -3.80 6.60
CA GLY A 31 3.58 -3.50 5.71
C GLY A 31 3.58 -2.06 5.20
N TYR A 32 4.76 -1.42 5.26
CA TYR A 32 4.99 -0.04 4.82
C TYR A 32 6.12 0.04 3.77
N GLY A 33 5.99 -0.81 2.73
CA GLY A 33 6.81 -0.73 1.52
C GLY A 33 6.13 0.13 0.45
N ASN A 34 6.58 0.02 -0.80
CA ASN A 34 6.01 0.79 -1.91
C ASN A 34 4.50 0.51 -2.08
N ILE A 35 4.08 -0.76 -2.09
CA ILE A 35 2.67 -1.13 -2.30
C ILE A 35 1.81 -0.75 -1.09
N GLY A 36 2.18 -1.20 0.11
CA GLY A 36 1.38 -0.95 1.31
C GLY A 36 1.21 0.54 1.64
N ARG A 37 2.21 1.37 1.35
CA ARG A 37 2.12 2.82 1.51
C ARG A 37 1.16 3.45 0.50
N GLU A 38 1.22 3.08 -0.78
CA GLU A 38 0.26 3.57 -1.77
C GLU A 38 -1.17 3.10 -1.46
N PHE A 39 -1.34 1.85 -1.01
CA PHE A 39 -2.64 1.35 -0.57
C PHE A 39 -3.19 2.13 0.64
N ALA A 40 -2.34 2.45 1.63
CA ALA A 40 -2.72 3.30 2.76
C ALA A 40 -3.19 4.70 2.30
N ARG A 41 -2.50 5.30 1.34
CA ARG A 41 -2.87 6.60 0.75
C ARG A 41 -4.22 6.54 0.04
N LEU A 42 -4.50 5.46 -0.69
CA LEU A 42 -5.81 5.23 -1.30
C LEU A 42 -6.90 5.11 -0.23
N GLY A 43 -6.67 4.35 0.84
CA GLY A 43 -7.60 4.25 1.96
C GLY A 43 -7.91 5.62 2.58
N GLN A 44 -6.89 6.45 2.82
CA GLN A 44 -7.05 7.81 3.33
C GLN A 44 -7.83 8.71 2.35
N ALA A 45 -7.59 8.58 1.04
CA ALA A 45 -8.33 9.31 0.02
C ALA A 45 -9.82 8.92 -0.04
N PHE A 46 -10.17 7.69 0.34
CA PHE A 46 -11.55 7.24 0.53
C PHE A 46 -12.15 7.64 1.90
N GLY A 47 -11.43 8.42 2.71
CA GLY A 47 -11.89 8.88 4.02
C GLY A 47 -11.78 7.83 5.12
N MET A 48 -11.00 6.77 4.93
CA MET A 48 -10.75 5.76 5.96
C MET A 48 -9.70 6.24 6.97
N ARG A 49 -9.79 5.74 8.20
CA ARG A 49 -8.72 5.84 9.21
C ARG A 49 -7.75 4.69 9.04
N VAL A 50 -6.49 4.96 8.75
CA VAL A 50 -5.51 3.92 8.40
C VAL A 50 -4.55 3.66 9.55
N ALA A 51 -4.48 2.41 10.00
CA ALA A 51 -3.51 1.94 10.97
C ALA A 51 -2.53 0.97 10.32
N ILE A 52 -1.23 1.24 10.50
CA ILE A 52 -0.16 0.53 9.81
C ILE A 52 0.74 -0.18 10.81
N HIS A 53 0.89 -1.50 10.65
CA HIS A 53 1.97 -2.23 11.29
C HIS A 53 3.17 -2.35 10.36
N ALA A 54 4.33 -1.90 10.81
CA ALA A 54 5.60 -2.06 10.11
C ALA A 54 6.78 -2.06 11.11
N ARG A 55 8.00 -2.27 10.62
CA ARG A 55 9.20 -2.20 11.46
C ARG A 55 9.32 -0.80 12.11
N PRO A 56 9.81 -0.69 13.36
CA PRO A 56 9.86 0.58 14.10
C PRO A 56 10.56 1.74 13.37
N ARG A 57 11.56 1.46 12.53
CA ARG A 57 12.24 2.47 11.71
C ARG A 57 11.32 3.25 10.77
N HIS A 58 10.13 2.72 10.45
CA HIS A 58 9.15 3.37 9.57
C HIS A 58 8.18 4.27 10.34
N ARG A 59 8.12 4.19 11.67
CA ARG A 59 7.15 4.91 12.51
C ARG A 59 7.07 6.39 12.19
N LYS A 60 8.22 7.08 12.16
CA LYS A 60 8.29 8.52 11.88
C LYS A 60 7.57 8.88 10.57
N TRP A 61 7.80 8.11 9.51
CA TRP A 61 7.23 8.40 8.19
C TRP A 61 5.75 8.03 8.09
N ILE A 62 5.33 6.94 8.76
CA ILE A 62 3.92 6.57 8.89
C ILE A 62 3.12 7.71 9.54
N GLU A 63 3.61 8.23 10.68
CA GLU A 63 2.95 9.30 11.42
C GLU A 63 2.99 10.64 10.66
N LEU A 64 4.09 10.98 9.98
CA LEU A 64 4.20 12.20 9.16
C LEU A 64 3.28 12.21 7.94
N GLU A 65 2.94 11.03 7.39
CA GLU A 65 1.97 10.90 6.29
C GLU A 65 0.52 10.86 6.79
N GLY A 66 0.29 10.99 8.11
CA GLY A 66 -1.04 11.07 8.70
C GLY A 66 -1.70 9.70 8.96
N PHE A 67 -0.90 8.65 9.08
CA PHE A 67 -1.37 7.30 9.43
C PHE A 67 -1.09 6.97 10.90
N ASP A 68 -1.89 6.07 11.48
CA ASP A 68 -1.65 5.55 12.83
C ASP A 68 -0.56 4.46 12.79
N TYR A 69 0.55 4.62 13.51
CA TYR A 69 1.52 3.52 13.68
C TYR A 69 1.04 2.51 14.73
N ALA A 70 1.07 1.22 14.39
CA ALA A 70 0.74 0.12 15.28
C ALA A 70 1.96 -0.74 15.62
N ALA A 71 2.23 -0.92 16.92
CA ALA A 71 3.37 -1.69 17.40
C ALA A 71 3.29 -3.19 17.05
N THR A 72 2.08 -3.72 16.95
CA THR A 72 1.82 -5.11 16.54
C THR A 72 0.74 -5.17 15.45
N MET A 73 0.68 -6.29 14.73
CA MET A 73 -0.38 -6.53 13.74
C MET A 73 -1.76 -6.60 14.38
N VAL A 74 -1.86 -7.13 15.59
CA VAL A 74 -3.11 -7.19 16.37
C VAL A 74 -3.58 -5.77 16.69
N ASP A 75 -2.67 -4.85 17.04
CA ASP A 75 -3.02 -3.46 17.29
C ASP A 75 -3.46 -2.72 16.02
N ALA A 76 -2.87 -3.04 14.86
CA ALA A 76 -3.34 -2.51 13.58
C ALA A 76 -4.75 -3.03 13.24
N ALA A 77 -4.96 -4.34 13.40
CA ALA A 77 -6.24 -5.02 13.11
C ALA A 77 -7.36 -4.64 14.09
N ARG A 78 -7.03 -4.20 15.32
CA ARG A 78 -8.03 -3.89 16.34
C ARG A 78 -9.04 -2.86 15.84
N GLY A 79 -10.30 -3.30 15.73
CA GLY A 79 -11.41 -2.47 15.29
C GLY A 79 -11.37 -2.08 13.82
N ALA A 80 -10.58 -2.77 13.00
CA ALA A 80 -10.52 -2.53 11.56
C ALA A 80 -11.66 -3.24 10.81
N ASP A 81 -12.23 -2.55 9.83
CA ASP A 81 -13.28 -3.05 8.93
C ASP A 81 -12.68 -3.69 7.66
N ALA A 82 -11.41 -3.40 7.37
CA ALA A 82 -10.64 -4.08 6.34
C ALA A 82 -9.19 -4.27 6.80
N LEU A 83 -8.57 -5.35 6.34
CA LEU A 83 -7.14 -5.61 6.50
C LEU A 83 -6.51 -5.94 5.15
N SER A 84 -5.41 -5.29 4.83
CA SER A 84 -4.58 -5.61 3.66
C SER A 84 -3.14 -5.87 4.06
N VAL A 85 -2.57 -6.98 3.56
CA VAL A 85 -1.17 -7.37 3.82
C VAL A 85 -0.27 -7.09 2.61
N HIS A 86 0.88 -6.48 2.88
CA HIS A 86 1.86 -6.03 1.89
C HIS A 86 3.29 -6.31 2.40
N LEU A 87 3.61 -7.59 2.57
CA LEU A 87 4.91 -8.07 3.02
C LEU A 87 5.48 -9.09 2.03
N GLY A 88 6.77 -8.95 1.72
CA GLY A 88 7.51 -10.05 1.09
C GLY A 88 7.65 -11.26 2.03
N LEU A 89 7.90 -12.43 1.46
CA LEU A 89 8.23 -13.62 2.25
C LEU A 89 9.57 -13.46 2.97
N GLY A 90 9.62 -13.97 4.19
CA GLY A 90 10.81 -14.02 5.02
C GLY A 90 11.79 -15.10 4.56
N ALA A 91 12.78 -15.40 5.39
CA ALA A 91 13.70 -16.50 5.13
C ALA A 91 12.94 -17.83 5.04
N PHE A 92 13.32 -18.68 4.07
CA PHE A 92 12.77 -20.02 3.92
C PHE A 92 13.47 -20.99 4.89
N ASP A 93 12.70 -21.72 5.68
CA ASP A 93 13.17 -22.80 6.54
C ASP A 93 12.96 -24.14 5.82
N ALA A 94 14.05 -24.75 5.36
CA ALA A 94 14.02 -26.03 4.66
C ALA A 94 13.63 -27.21 5.57
N GLY A 95 13.85 -27.12 6.88
CA GLY A 95 13.43 -28.18 7.82
C GLY A 95 11.92 -28.21 8.02
N GLN A 96 11.28 -27.04 7.97
CA GLN A 96 9.82 -26.91 8.13
C GLN A 96 9.05 -26.76 6.81
N GLN A 97 9.77 -26.62 5.68
CA GLN A 97 9.20 -26.36 4.36
C GLN A 97 8.25 -25.14 4.35
N ARG A 98 8.63 -24.07 5.06
CA ARG A 98 7.85 -22.83 5.16
C ARG A 98 8.72 -21.60 5.31
N TYR A 99 8.15 -20.45 4.98
CA TYR A 99 8.77 -19.16 5.24
C TYR A 99 8.58 -18.74 6.71
N ALA A 100 9.54 -17.97 7.25
CA ALA A 100 9.53 -17.51 8.63
C ALA A 100 8.30 -16.67 9.02
N ASN A 101 7.68 -16.01 8.04
CA ASN A 101 6.46 -15.21 8.21
C ASN A 101 5.21 -15.85 7.57
N ALA A 102 5.27 -17.14 7.22
CA ALA A 102 4.08 -17.86 6.78
C ALA A 102 3.04 -17.93 7.92
N GLY A 103 1.78 -17.67 7.60
CA GLY A 103 0.66 -17.66 8.54
C GLY A 103 0.66 -16.49 9.54
N LEU A 104 1.34 -15.36 9.25
CA LEU A 104 1.38 -14.23 10.19
C LEU A 104 0.00 -13.58 10.40
N ILE A 105 -0.86 -13.58 9.38
CA ILE A 105 -2.27 -13.25 9.53
C ILE A 105 -2.98 -14.48 10.11
N SER A 106 -2.81 -14.64 11.41
CA SER A 106 -3.31 -15.74 12.25
C SER A 106 -4.62 -15.40 12.93
N ASP A 107 -5.18 -16.32 13.73
CA ASP A 107 -6.39 -16.08 14.53
C ASP A 107 -6.29 -14.82 15.39
N GLY A 108 -5.13 -14.57 16.00
CA GLY A 108 -4.95 -13.40 16.86
C GLY A 108 -5.15 -12.08 16.10
N VAL A 109 -4.73 -12.02 14.83
CA VAL A 109 -4.91 -10.85 13.97
C VAL A 109 -6.36 -10.79 13.49
N LEU A 110 -6.89 -11.90 12.96
CA LEU A 110 -8.25 -11.94 12.39
C LEU A 110 -9.35 -11.70 13.45
N CYS A 111 -9.19 -12.22 14.66
CA CYS A 111 -10.14 -12.02 15.76
C CYS A 111 -10.17 -10.57 16.27
N ALA A 112 -9.13 -9.77 16.03
CA ALA A 112 -9.08 -8.37 16.43
C ALA A 112 -9.88 -7.45 15.48
N LEU A 113 -10.21 -7.92 14.28
CA LEU A 113 -11.04 -7.19 13.32
C LEU A 113 -12.46 -6.95 13.85
N ASN A 114 -13.15 -5.95 13.30
CA ASN A 114 -14.58 -5.84 13.49
C ASN A 114 -15.30 -7.06 12.87
N PRO A 115 -16.45 -7.49 13.42
CA PRO A 115 -17.30 -8.45 12.74
C PRO A 115 -17.67 -7.95 11.33
N GLY A 116 -17.64 -8.84 10.35
CA GLY A 116 -17.93 -8.52 8.96
C GLY A 116 -16.78 -7.86 8.19
N ALA A 117 -15.55 -7.82 8.73
CA ALA A 117 -14.42 -7.19 8.07
C ALA A 117 -14.02 -7.90 6.75
N VAL A 118 -13.28 -7.18 5.90
CA VAL A 118 -12.75 -7.71 4.63
C VAL A 118 -11.24 -7.97 4.75
N LEU A 119 -10.79 -9.15 4.33
CA LEU A 119 -9.37 -9.48 4.22
C LEU A 119 -8.90 -9.35 2.76
N ILE A 120 -7.76 -8.70 2.53
CA ILE A 120 -7.14 -8.58 1.21
C ILE A 120 -5.69 -9.04 1.32
N ASN A 121 -5.29 -9.98 0.48
CA ASN A 121 -3.90 -10.41 0.33
C ASN A 121 -3.56 -10.52 -1.14
N TYR A 122 -3.10 -9.41 -1.73
CA TYR A 122 -2.57 -9.36 -3.09
C TYR A 122 -1.03 -9.30 -3.10
N ASP A 123 -0.40 -9.97 -2.14
CA ASP A 123 1.06 -10.04 -2.06
C ASP A 123 1.55 -11.49 -2.11
N ARG A 124 1.45 -12.26 -1.02
CA ARG A 124 1.97 -13.63 -0.95
C ARG A 124 0.97 -14.52 -0.21
N GLY A 125 0.46 -15.56 -0.89
CA GLY A 125 -0.62 -16.42 -0.36
C GLY A 125 -0.27 -17.11 0.96
N GLU A 126 1.02 -17.36 1.23
CA GLU A 126 1.50 -18.01 2.45
C GLU A 126 1.39 -17.13 3.70
N LEU A 127 1.19 -15.82 3.56
CA LEU A 127 1.15 -14.90 4.70
C LEU A 127 -0.09 -15.10 5.58
N VAL A 128 -1.16 -15.65 5.03
CA VAL A 128 -2.41 -15.89 5.76
C VAL A 128 -2.45 -17.34 6.23
N ASP A 129 -2.81 -17.53 7.50
CA ASP A 129 -3.14 -18.85 8.00
C ASP A 129 -4.53 -19.23 7.47
N VAL A 130 -4.55 -20.17 6.53
CA VAL A 130 -5.77 -20.59 5.81
C VAL A 130 -6.80 -21.19 6.76
N ALA A 131 -6.36 -21.90 7.80
CA ALA A 131 -7.27 -22.48 8.78
C ALA A 131 -7.85 -21.41 9.70
N ALA A 132 -7.05 -20.39 10.06
CA ALA A 132 -7.55 -19.22 10.78
C ALA A 132 -8.54 -18.41 9.94
N LEU A 133 -8.28 -18.25 8.64
CA LEU A 133 -9.19 -17.62 7.70
C LEU A 133 -10.51 -18.38 7.61
N GLU A 134 -10.47 -19.70 7.49
CA GLU A 134 -11.69 -20.53 7.48
C GLU A 134 -12.55 -20.27 8.72
N ARG A 135 -11.95 -20.29 9.93
CA ARG A 135 -12.68 -20.00 11.18
C ARG A 135 -13.23 -18.58 11.21
N ALA A 136 -12.50 -17.60 10.68
CA ALA A 136 -12.94 -16.22 10.60
C ALA A 136 -14.11 -16.03 9.62
N LEU A 137 -14.11 -16.74 8.50
CA LEU A 137 -15.22 -16.78 7.54
C LEU A 137 -16.45 -17.49 8.14
N GLU A 138 -16.25 -18.62 8.81
CA GLU A 138 -17.32 -19.39 9.45
C GLU A 138 -18.03 -18.58 10.55
N SER A 139 -17.26 -17.89 11.41
CA SER A 139 -17.80 -17.06 12.50
C SER A 139 -18.40 -15.72 12.03
N GLY A 140 -18.21 -15.35 10.75
CA GLY A 140 -18.62 -14.03 10.24
C GLY A 140 -17.73 -12.89 10.73
N ARG A 141 -16.60 -13.18 11.39
CA ARG A 141 -15.58 -12.17 11.72
C ARG A 141 -15.04 -11.53 10.44
N VAL A 142 -14.76 -12.35 9.44
CA VAL A 142 -14.42 -11.91 8.08
C VAL A 142 -15.64 -12.19 7.20
N SER A 143 -16.21 -11.15 6.59
CA SER A 143 -17.33 -11.31 5.65
C SER A 143 -16.82 -11.80 4.29
N HIS A 144 -15.70 -11.24 3.83
CA HIS A 144 -15.11 -11.51 2.52
C HIS A 144 -13.59 -11.56 2.60
N ALA A 145 -12.96 -12.41 1.78
CA ALA A 145 -11.53 -12.43 1.59
C ALA A 145 -11.17 -12.43 0.11
N ALA A 146 -10.16 -11.66 -0.27
CA ALA A 146 -9.61 -11.63 -1.62
C ALA A 146 -8.12 -12.02 -1.58
N ILE A 147 -7.75 -13.07 -2.29
CA ILE A 147 -6.40 -13.66 -2.28
C ILE A 147 -5.86 -13.73 -3.71
N ASP A 148 -4.70 -13.13 -3.95
CA ASP A 148 -3.96 -13.26 -5.21
C ASP A 148 -2.66 -14.02 -4.94
N ALA A 149 -2.50 -15.19 -5.56
CA ALA A 149 -1.36 -16.07 -5.29
C ALA A 149 -1.11 -17.06 -6.45
N ASP A 150 0.10 -17.61 -6.51
CA ASP A 150 0.47 -18.59 -7.52
C ASP A 150 -0.30 -19.91 -7.37
N LEU A 151 -0.72 -20.46 -8.52
CA LEU A 151 -1.19 -21.83 -8.67
C LEU A 151 -0.44 -22.47 -9.84
N PHE A 152 0.27 -23.57 -9.58
CA PHE A 152 1.03 -24.30 -10.58
C PHE A 152 0.34 -25.63 -10.90
N THR A 153 0.48 -26.06 -12.15
CA THR A 153 -0.06 -27.33 -12.66
C THR A 153 1.08 -28.17 -13.23
N ASP A 154 1.13 -29.45 -12.85
CA ASP A 154 1.99 -30.46 -13.47
C ASP A 154 1.15 -31.70 -13.78
N GLY A 155 0.73 -31.83 -15.04
CA GLY A 155 -0.31 -32.78 -15.44
C GLY A 155 -1.61 -32.52 -14.66
N ALA A 156 -2.04 -33.50 -13.86
CA ALA A 156 -3.23 -33.40 -13.00
C ALA A 156 -2.91 -32.90 -11.57
N ALA A 157 -1.63 -32.74 -11.20
CA ALA A 157 -1.24 -32.31 -9.88
C ALA A 157 -1.26 -30.78 -9.78
N LEU A 158 -1.91 -30.26 -8.74
CA LEU A 158 -1.91 -28.85 -8.38
C LEU A 158 -0.91 -28.59 -7.25
N SER A 159 -0.19 -27.47 -7.33
CA SER A 159 0.71 -27.03 -6.28
C SER A 159 0.76 -25.49 -6.18
N GLY A 160 1.44 -24.99 -5.15
CA GLY A 160 1.60 -23.56 -4.91
C GLY A 160 0.73 -23.00 -3.78
N PRO A 161 0.95 -21.74 -3.42
CA PRO A 161 0.31 -21.09 -2.27
C PRO A 161 -1.21 -20.91 -2.40
N MET A 162 -1.76 -20.96 -3.61
CA MET A 162 -3.21 -20.91 -3.82
C MET A 162 -3.93 -22.22 -3.44
N LEU A 163 -3.25 -23.36 -3.49
CA LEU A 163 -3.86 -24.69 -3.33
C LEU A 163 -4.71 -24.84 -2.06
N PRO A 164 -4.28 -24.40 -0.87
CA PRO A 164 -5.10 -24.51 0.34
C PRO A 164 -6.43 -23.76 0.26
N TYR A 165 -6.48 -22.64 -0.48
CA TYR A 165 -7.69 -21.81 -0.60
C TYR A 165 -8.74 -22.40 -1.52
N LEU A 166 -8.35 -23.25 -2.48
CA LEU A 166 -9.30 -23.88 -3.42
C LEU A 166 -10.38 -24.68 -2.68
N LYS A 167 -10.01 -25.33 -1.57
CA LYS A 167 -10.95 -26.09 -0.73
C LYS A 167 -11.98 -25.19 -0.03
N LEU A 168 -11.62 -23.95 0.25
CA LEU A 168 -12.51 -22.98 0.90
C LEU A 168 -13.54 -22.43 -0.09
N VAL A 169 -13.23 -22.36 -1.38
CA VAL A 169 -14.16 -21.87 -2.42
C VAL A 169 -15.42 -22.72 -2.48
N GLU A 170 -15.30 -24.04 -2.34
CA GLU A 170 -16.45 -24.96 -2.31
C GLU A 170 -17.44 -24.62 -1.19
N ARG A 171 -16.93 -24.14 -0.05
CA ARG A 171 -17.71 -23.86 1.16
C ARG A 171 -18.21 -22.41 1.24
N TYR A 172 -17.39 -21.45 0.80
CA TYR A 172 -17.65 -20.02 1.00
C TYR A 172 -18.00 -19.27 -0.28
N GLY A 173 -17.79 -19.88 -1.46
CA GLY A 173 -18.19 -19.35 -2.76
C GLY A 173 -17.79 -17.89 -2.95
N GLN A 174 -18.79 -17.03 -3.19
CA GLN A 174 -18.61 -15.59 -3.47
C GLN A 174 -17.97 -14.79 -2.32
N ARG A 175 -17.87 -15.35 -1.10
CA ARG A 175 -17.17 -14.72 0.02
C ARG A 175 -15.65 -14.88 -0.05
N LEU A 176 -15.14 -15.68 -0.98
CA LEU A 176 -13.72 -15.87 -1.21
C LEU A 176 -13.40 -15.62 -2.70
N GLU A 177 -12.75 -14.49 -2.97
CA GLU A 177 -12.28 -14.12 -4.31
C GLU A 177 -10.82 -14.56 -4.48
N LEU A 178 -10.53 -15.38 -5.49
CA LEU A 178 -9.18 -15.86 -5.78
C LEU A 178 -8.73 -15.33 -7.13
N LEU A 179 -7.56 -14.70 -7.18
CA LEU A 179 -6.93 -14.21 -8.40
C LEU A 179 -5.63 -14.99 -8.70
N PRO A 180 -5.29 -15.21 -9.98
CA PRO A 180 -4.20 -16.09 -10.38
C PRO A 180 -2.84 -15.38 -10.43
N HIS A 181 -2.44 -14.73 -9.34
CA HIS A 181 -1.25 -13.88 -9.26
C HIS A 181 -1.22 -12.76 -10.31
N ALA A 182 -2.36 -12.12 -10.52
CA ALA A 182 -2.57 -11.16 -11.60
C ALA A 182 -2.44 -9.69 -11.17
N ALA A 183 -2.26 -9.38 -9.88
CA ALA A 183 -2.30 -7.99 -9.38
C ALA A 183 -1.26 -7.08 -10.03
N ALA A 184 -0.13 -7.63 -10.50
CA ALA A 184 0.90 -6.87 -11.20
C ALA A 184 0.64 -6.72 -12.71
N ASP A 185 -0.30 -7.47 -13.30
CA ASP A 185 -0.48 -7.53 -14.75
C ASP A 185 -1.36 -6.38 -15.26
N THR A 186 -0.70 -5.26 -15.56
CA THR A 186 -1.32 -4.01 -16.01
C THR A 186 -0.61 -3.48 -17.25
N ASP A 187 -1.26 -2.60 -18.01
CA ASP A 187 -0.65 -1.82 -19.10
C ASP A 187 0.21 -0.66 -18.60
N HIS A 188 0.38 -0.55 -17.27
CA HIS A 188 1.09 0.55 -16.64
C HIS A 188 2.57 0.58 -17.11
N PRO A 189 3.13 1.75 -17.46
CA PRO A 189 4.49 1.88 -17.98
C PRO A 189 5.60 1.27 -17.11
N SER A 190 5.36 1.14 -15.80
CA SER A 190 6.29 0.48 -14.87
C SER A 190 6.58 -0.99 -15.24
N ARG A 191 5.66 -1.68 -15.94
CA ARG A 191 5.88 -3.06 -16.40
C ARG A 191 6.97 -3.15 -17.45
N VAL A 192 6.90 -2.30 -18.46
CA VAL A 192 7.93 -2.20 -19.49
C VAL A 192 9.23 -1.67 -18.89
N ALA A 193 9.16 -0.65 -18.02
CA ALA A 193 10.34 -0.12 -17.35
C ALA A 193 11.06 -1.19 -16.50
N GLY A 194 10.32 -1.99 -15.75
CA GLY A 194 10.86 -3.10 -14.95
C GLY A 194 11.50 -4.18 -15.83
N ALA A 195 10.86 -4.56 -16.93
CA ALA A 195 11.41 -5.54 -17.87
C ALA A 195 12.73 -5.05 -18.51
N LYS A 196 12.77 -3.80 -18.98
CA LYS A 196 14.00 -3.17 -19.49
C LYS A 196 15.09 -3.15 -18.43
N GLN A 197 14.74 -2.75 -17.20
CA GLN A 197 15.70 -2.73 -16.10
C GLN A 197 16.24 -4.13 -15.75
N ALA A 198 15.44 -5.18 -15.87
CA ALA A 198 15.90 -6.55 -15.65
C ALA A 198 16.91 -6.97 -16.72
N ILE A 199 16.63 -6.67 -18.00
CA ILE A 199 17.55 -6.92 -19.12
C ILE A 199 18.87 -6.15 -18.91
N ASP A 200 18.80 -4.86 -18.59
CA ASP A 200 19.99 -4.03 -18.33
C ASP A 200 20.86 -4.60 -17.20
N GLN A 201 20.22 -5.12 -16.14
CA GLN A 201 20.92 -5.72 -15.00
C GLN A 201 21.59 -7.04 -15.36
N ILE A 202 20.92 -7.89 -16.13
CA ILE A 202 21.50 -9.15 -16.63
C ILE A 202 22.69 -8.84 -17.53
N TYR A 203 22.53 -7.88 -18.46
CA TYR A 203 23.61 -7.46 -19.34
C TYR A 203 24.82 -6.95 -18.54
N ALA A 204 24.62 -6.02 -17.61
CA ALA A 204 25.68 -5.47 -16.76
C ALA A 204 26.40 -6.56 -15.93
N ALA A 205 25.66 -7.54 -15.41
CA ALA A 205 26.25 -8.65 -14.67
C ALA A 205 27.13 -9.52 -15.57
N VAL A 206 26.67 -9.83 -16.79
CA VAL A 206 27.38 -10.71 -17.73
C VAL A 206 28.59 -10.03 -18.38
N THR A 207 28.48 -8.76 -18.76
CA THR A 207 29.53 -8.08 -19.54
C THR A 207 30.47 -7.22 -18.71
N GLU A 208 30.01 -6.71 -17.55
CA GLU A 208 30.76 -5.74 -16.73
C GLU A 208 31.04 -6.25 -15.31
N HIS A 209 30.56 -7.45 -14.94
CA HIS A 209 30.58 -7.97 -13.57
C HIS A 209 29.98 -6.98 -12.54
N ARG A 210 28.96 -6.21 -12.96
CA ARG A 210 28.24 -5.27 -12.10
C ARG A 210 26.88 -5.82 -11.74
N VAL A 211 26.58 -5.89 -10.44
CA VAL A 211 25.28 -6.36 -9.94
C VAL A 211 24.53 -5.18 -9.35
N TYR A 212 23.31 -4.94 -9.82
CA TYR A 212 22.38 -4.02 -9.17
C TYR A 212 21.29 -4.83 -8.45
N ASN A 213 20.64 -4.23 -7.44
CA ASN A 213 19.55 -4.84 -6.68
C ASN A 213 19.87 -6.25 -6.14
N LEU A 214 21.13 -6.46 -5.72
CA LEU A 214 21.64 -7.76 -5.28
C LEU A 214 20.68 -8.44 -4.28
N LYS A 215 20.37 -9.72 -4.56
CA LYS A 215 19.68 -10.62 -3.64
C LYS A 215 20.61 -11.77 -3.28
N GLY A 216 20.95 -11.88 -2.01
CA GLY A 216 21.90 -12.88 -1.52
C GLY A 216 23.35 -12.38 -1.55
N SER A 217 24.29 -13.28 -1.83
CA SER A 217 25.72 -13.00 -1.81
C SER A 217 26.24 -12.48 -3.16
N LEU A 218 27.11 -11.47 -3.11
CA LEU A 218 27.83 -10.97 -4.28
C LEU A 218 28.85 -12.03 -4.76
N PRO A 219 28.84 -12.44 -6.04
CA PRO A 219 29.81 -13.40 -6.54
C PRO A 219 31.25 -12.83 -6.55
N PRO A 220 32.29 -13.67 -6.36
CA PRO A 220 33.68 -13.22 -6.43
C PRO A 220 33.99 -12.54 -7.78
N GLY A 221 34.67 -11.39 -7.74
CA GLY A 221 35.01 -10.61 -8.93
C GLY A 221 33.91 -9.68 -9.44
N PHE A 222 32.73 -9.67 -8.80
CA PHE A 222 31.65 -8.75 -9.10
C PHE A 222 31.67 -7.54 -8.17
N VAL A 223 31.05 -6.45 -8.62
CA VAL A 223 30.86 -5.22 -7.84
C VAL A 223 29.38 -5.02 -7.61
N ASP A 224 28.98 -4.83 -6.35
CA ASP A 224 27.63 -4.41 -5.99
C ASP A 224 27.49 -2.91 -6.28
N MET A 225 26.54 -2.58 -7.14
CA MET A 225 26.23 -1.23 -7.58
C MET A 225 25.02 -0.64 -6.84
N GLY A 226 24.53 -1.33 -5.80
CA GLY A 226 23.42 -0.89 -5.00
C GLY A 226 22.05 -1.10 -5.67
N ALA A 227 21.01 -0.55 -5.04
CA ALA A 227 19.66 -0.65 -5.55
C ALA A 227 19.37 0.39 -6.64
N LYS A 228 18.65 -0.05 -7.67
CA LYS A 228 18.09 0.78 -8.73
C LYS A 228 16.59 0.55 -8.77
N VAL A 229 15.82 1.61 -8.53
CA VAL A 229 14.35 1.57 -8.58
C VAL A 229 13.85 2.20 -9.88
N PRO A 230 12.73 1.73 -10.46
CA PRO A 230 12.09 2.39 -11.58
C PRO A 230 11.68 3.83 -11.22
N PRO A 231 11.74 4.79 -12.17
CA PRO A 231 11.24 6.14 -11.94
C PRO A 231 9.79 6.16 -11.43
N GLY A 232 9.51 7.04 -10.48
CA GLY A 232 8.17 7.18 -9.87
C GLY A 232 7.86 6.15 -8.77
N ILE A 233 8.75 5.20 -8.48
CA ILE A 233 8.58 4.21 -7.41
C ILE A 233 9.55 4.51 -6.26
N GLY A 234 9.02 4.58 -5.04
CA GLY A 234 9.82 4.67 -3.82
C GLY A 234 9.67 5.98 -3.06
N GLY A 235 10.71 6.30 -2.29
CA GLY A 235 10.78 7.53 -1.51
C GLY A 235 11.41 8.70 -2.27
N ILE A 236 11.50 9.85 -1.59
CA ILE A 236 12.23 11.01 -2.09
C ILE A 236 13.74 10.70 -2.04
N ASN A 237 14.50 11.12 -3.04
CA ASN A 237 15.95 10.99 -3.10
C ASN A 237 16.60 12.29 -3.62
N PRO A 238 17.94 12.43 -3.53
CA PRO A 238 18.63 13.62 -4.04
C PRO A 238 18.37 13.91 -5.52
N GLN A 239 18.20 12.88 -6.36
CA GLN A 239 17.94 13.06 -7.79
C GLN A 239 16.59 13.74 -8.05
N HIS A 240 15.55 13.44 -7.27
CA HIS A 240 14.25 14.12 -7.38
C HIS A 240 14.37 15.62 -7.05
N LEU A 241 15.16 15.97 -6.03
CA LEU A 241 15.38 17.37 -5.65
C LEU A 241 16.25 18.11 -6.69
N ALA A 242 17.25 17.44 -7.25
CA ALA A 242 18.07 18.01 -8.32
C ALA A 242 17.26 18.28 -9.59
N ALA A 243 16.43 17.32 -10.03
CA ALA A 243 15.57 17.50 -11.19
C ALA A 243 14.56 18.66 -11.00
N LEU A 244 14.08 18.87 -9.78
CA LEU A 244 13.25 20.02 -9.45
C LEU A 244 14.02 21.33 -9.51
N ALA A 245 15.27 21.35 -9.06
CA ALA A 245 16.10 22.56 -9.12
C ALA A 245 16.38 23.00 -10.57
N ASP A 246 16.43 22.05 -11.50
CA ASP A 246 16.59 22.33 -12.94
C ASP A 246 15.31 22.89 -13.58
N ASP A 247 14.13 22.61 -12.99
CA ASP A 247 12.84 23.21 -13.38
C ASP A 247 12.58 24.50 -12.59
N GLN A 248 13.18 25.60 -13.05
CA GLN A 248 13.10 26.90 -12.38
C GLN A 248 11.67 27.39 -12.13
N ASN A 249 10.72 27.04 -13.00
CA ASN A 249 9.32 27.42 -12.83
C ASN A 249 8.68 26.64 -11.69
N ALA A 250 8.83 25.31 -11.70
CA ALA A 250 8.28 24.47 -10.64
C ALA A 250 8.90 24.78 -9.26
N ALA A 251 10.20 25.03 -9.22
CA ALA A 251 10.89 25.43 -8.00
C ALA A 251 10.40 26.79 -7.47
N ALA A 252 10.20 27.77 -8.34
CA ALA A 252 9.67 29.08 -7.98
C ALA A 252 8.23 29.00 -7.46
N ASP A 253 7.36 28.24 -8.13
CA ASP A 253 5.96 28.05 -7.72
C ASP A 253 5.85 27.38 -6.34
N LEU A 254 6.70 26.38 -6.07
CA LEU A 254 6.79 25.74 -4.75
C LEU A 254 7.24 26.72 -3.67
N ALA A 255 8.29 27.51 -3.94
CA ALA A 255 8.81 28.50 -3.01
C ALA A 255 7.77 29.58 -2.70
N GLN A 256 7.12 30.13 -3.73
CA GLN A 256 6.10 31.17 -3.58
C GLN A 256 4.87 30.65 -2.81
N SER A 257 4.35 29.49 -3.19
CA SER A 257 3.17 28.90 -2.53
C SER A 257 3.46 28.57 -1.06
N SER A 258 4.67 28.06 -0.77
CA SER A 258 5.12 27.80 0.60
C SER A 258 5.22 29.09 1.43
N ALA A 259 5.75 30.17 0.85
CA ALA A 259 5.88 31.46 1.53
C ALA A 259 4.51 32.07 1.88
N VAL A 260 3.53 31.97 0.98
CA VAL A 260 2.16 32.47 1.24
C VAL A 260 1.49 31.68 2.36
N VAL A 261 1.61 30.35 2.36
CA VAL A 261 1.07 29.49 3.42
C VAL A 261 1.70 29.82 4.78
N ALA A 262 3.02 29.97 4.83
CA ALA A 262 3.74 30.32 6.06
C ALA A 262 3.33 31.71 6.58
N ALA A 263 3.38 32.74 5.72
CA ALA A 263 3.05 34.11 6.10
C ALA A 263 1.61 34.26 6.60
N PHE A 264 0.66 33.51 6.04
CA PHE A 264 -0.73 33.48 6.52
C PHE A 264 -0.80 33.02 7.98
N TRP A 265 -0.17 31.90 8.32
CA TRP A 265 -0.19 31.36 9.68
C TRP A 265 0.63 32.19 10.66
N GLU A 266 1.80 32.70 10.26
CA GLU A 266 2.59 33.61 11.09
C GLU A 266 1.77 34.84 11.51
N ARG A 267 1.04 35.43 10.56
CA ARG A 267 0.15 36.58 10.83
C ARG A 267 -1.01 36.22 11.74
N VAL A 268 -1.69 35.11 11.50
CA VAL A 268 -2.84 34.66 12.31
C VAL A 268 -2.41 34.33 13.75
N LEU A 269 -1.26 33.67 13.93
CA LEU A 269 -0.75 33.26 15.24
C LEU A 269 -0.22 34.45 16.05
N ALA A 270 0.37 35.46 15.39
CA ALA A 270 0.84 36.69 16.03
C ALA A 270 -0.29 37.65 16.46
N ALA A 271 -1.48 37.53 15.86
CA ALA A 271 -2.60 38.43 16.13
C ALA A 271 -3.37 38.10 17.43
N PRO A 272 -3.93 39.11 18.11
CA PRO A 272 -4.88 38.92 19.21
C PRO A 272 -6.04 38.02 18.80
N GLU A 273 -6.58 37.23 19.74
CA GLU A 273 -7.64 36.26 19.45
C GLU A 273 -8.88 36.90 18.82
N GLN A 274 -9.22 38.13 19.22
CA GLN A 274 -10.36 38.87 18.67
C GLN A 274 -10.17 39.29 17.20
N GLU A 275 -8.93 39.41 16.73
CA GLU A 275 -8.61 39.84 15.35
C GLU A 275 -8.46 38.68 14.36
N ARG A 276 -8.23 37.46 14.85
CA ARG A 276 -8.04 36.26 14.01
C ARG A 276 -9.18 36.01 13.02
N PRO A 277 -10.48 36.13 13.39
CA PRO A 277 -11.57 35.89 12.44
C PRO A 277 -11.52 36.83 11.22
N ALA A 278 -11.20 38.10 11.42
CA ALA A 278 -11.08 39.07 10.33
C ALA A 278 -9.88 38.79 9.43
N LEU A 279 -8.74 38.39 10.02
CA LEU A 279 -7.55 37.97 9.27
C LEU A 279 -7.82 36.71 8.44
N ILE A 280 -8.46 35.71 9.02
CA ILE A 280 -8.84 34.47 8.33
C ILE A 280 -9.82 34.78 7.19
N ALA A 281 -10.83 35.62 7.42
CA ALA A 281 -11.80 35.99 6.39
C ALA A 281 -11.14 36.75 5.22
N SER A 282 -10.23 37.68 5.51
CA SER A 282 -9.57 38.49 4.47
C SER A 282 -8.45 37.76 3.70
N GLY A 283 -7.80 36.76 4.31
CA GLY A 283 -6.68 36.03 3.70
C GLY A 283 -6.99 34.59 3.30
N GLY A 284 -8.17 34.07 3.63
CA GLY A 284 -8.51 32.66 3.50
C GLY A 284 -8.51 32.13 2.06
N GLU A 285 -8.98 32.92 1.11
CA GLU A 285 -8.98 32.54 -0.32
C GLU A 285 -7.54 32.44 -0.86
N THR A 286 -6.71 33.45 -0.63
CA THR A 286 -5.29 33.44 -1.02
C THR A 286 -4.53 32.28 -0.37
N PHE A 287 -4.82 31.98 0.89
CA PHE A 287 -4.29 30.81 1.57
C PHE A 287 -4.71 29.51 0.86
N ALA A 288 -6.00 29.34 0.58
CA ALA A 288 -6.53 28.12 -0.04
C ALA A 288 -5.94 27.89 -1.44
N GLU A 289 -5.80 28.94 -2.25
CA GLU A 289 -5.14 28.85 -3.55
C GLU A 289 -3.68 28.39 -3.43
N ALA A 290 -2.91 29.03 -2.54
CA ALA A 290 -1.51 28.67 -2.33
C ALA A 290 -1.34 27.25 -1.77
N ALA A 291 -2.18 26.84 -0.82
CA ALA A 291 -2.16 25.49 -0.27
C ALA A 291 -2.48 24.42 -1.34
N ASN A 292 -3.48 24.67 -2.19
CA ASN A 292 -3.83 23.77 -3.30
C ASN A 292 -2.72 23.68 -4.35
N ARG A 293 -2.10 24.81 -4.72
CA ARG A 293 -0.95 24.83 -5.63
C ARG A 293 0.22 24.05 -5.03
N LEU A 294 0.60 24.34 -3.79
CA LEU A 294 1.67 23.63 -3.07
C LEU A 294 1.44 22.12 -3.06
N SER A 295 0.24 21.67 -2.66
CA SER A 295 -0.14 20.25 -2.65
C SER A 295 -0.07 19.61 -4.03
N THR A 296 -0.47 20.33 -5.07
CA THR A 296 -0.41 19.85 -6.46
C THR A 296 1.03 19.67 -6.92
N HIS A 297 1.91 20.64 -6.69
CA HIS A 297 3.32 20.53 -7.06
C HIS A 297 4.02 19.42 -6.26
N LEU A 298 3.81 19.33 -4.95
CA LEU A 298 4.39 18.25 -4.13
C LEU A 298 4.03 16.86 -4.67
N ARG A 299 2.77 16.66 -5.11
CA ARG A 299 2.34 15.39 -5.73
C ARG A 299 2.93 15.19 -7.12
N ARG A 300 2.83 16.19 -7.99
CA ARG A 300 3.28 16.12 -9.40
C ARG A 300 4.78 15.84 -9.53
N HIS A 301 5.59 16.33 -8.59
CA HIS A 301 7.04 16.15 -8.57
C HIS A 301 7.51 15.02 -7.64
N HIS A 302 6.58 14.17 -7.14
CA HIS A 302 6.89 13.04 -6.26
C HIS A 302 7.66 13.43 -4.98
N LEU A 303 7.34 14.60 -4.41
CA LEU A 303 7.99 15.18 -3.21
C LEU A 303 7.25 14.82 -1.92
N SER A 304 6.66 13.64 -1.87
CA SER A 304 6.01 13.13 -0.66
C SER A 304 6.57 11.76 -0.29
N GLY A 305 6.95 11.58 0.98
CA GLY A 305 7.39 10.29 1.48
C GLY A 305 8.68 10.24 2.26
N PRO A 306 9.09 9.01 2.60
CA PRO A 306 10.37 8.78 3.22
C PRO A 306 11.49 9.27 2.31
N PHE A 307 12.42 10.01 2.88
CA PHE A 307 13.65 10.39 2.21
C PHE A 307 14.68 9.25 2.34
N SER A 308 15.35 8.92 1.24
CA SER A 308 16.49 8.00 1.20
C SER A 308 17.61 8.63 0.41
N GLN A 309 18.86 8.49 0.85
CA GLN A 309 20.04 9.05 0.18
C GLN A 309 20.35 8.39 -1.18
N GLY A 310 19.50 7.47 -1.65
CA GLY A 310 19.91 6.40 -2.56
C GLY A 310 20.80 5.40 -1.82
N SER A 311 20.69 4.12 -2.16
CA SER A 311 21.76 3.18 -1.81
C SER A 311 23.02 3.63 -2.55
N THR A 312 24.08 3.93 -1.81
CA THR A 312 25.45 3.77 -2.31
C THR A 312 25.65 2.33 -2.73
#